data_AF-A0A200R943-F1
#
_entry.id   AF-A0A200R943-F1
#
_cell.length_a   1.000
_cell.length_b   1.000
_cell.length_c   1.000
_cell.angle_alpha   90.00
_cell.angle_beta   90.00
_cell.angle_gamma   90.00
#
_symmetry.space_group_name_H-M   'P 1'
#
loop_
_entity.id
_entity.type
_entity.pdbx_description
1 polymer ?
#
loop_
_entity_poly.entity_id
_entity_poly.type
_entity_poly.pdbx_seq_one_letter_code
_entity_poly.pdbx_strand_id
1 'polypeptide(L)'
;MDEEKEKGLVLVARKACFGLPTACPSCLPVYIYLRFADVPFDVRFNSIHPDSDQIPYVESGDYVAYNNEKGGVIESLKEDGIVDLDSGLPSHTIPEWLSMKAMISSWLADAVMYELWVGSDRSSTNKIFFSDLPWPIGKILQFKQSHTAKQLLGITKVNTERRETEIYRRASIAYEALSTRLGEQTFFFENRPTSLDAIFLGHALFTLQALPESSLLRSKLLEHSNLVRYSENLKTKFLEAGSSSSSSMPKSPFDPSSSSTPRRGTQSNWSARPKSKPKKEKTEEEKTFRRRAKYFLATQAVAVLVFLSLFGPDVGDAEIDDADDDMSYDD
;
A
#
# COMPACT_ATOMS: atom_id res chain seq x y z
N MET A 1 39.86 7.95 -18.29
CA MET A 1 38.88 8.93 -18.80
C MET A 1 37.68 8.06 -19.09
N ASP A 2 37.05 7.63 -18.01
CA ASP A 2 36.27 6.41 -17.98
C ASP A 2 34.82 6.85 -17.90
N GLU A 3 34.13 6.63 -19.03
CA GLU A 3 32.70 6.45 -19.19
C GLU A 3 31.88 6.76 -17.93
N GLU A 4 31.45 8.01 -17.78
CA GLU A 4 30.19 8.32 -17.12
C GLU A 4 29.11 7.60 -17.93
N LYS A 5 28.85 6.33 -17.60
CA LYS A 5 27.60 5.67 -17.91
C LYS A 5 26.51 6.64 -17.49
N GLU A 6 25.79 7.17 -18.47
CA GLU A 6 24.57 7.94 -18.29
C GLU A 6 23.73 7.21 -17.23
N LYS A 7 23.68 7.76 -16.01
CA LYS A 7 23.10 7.05 -14.87
C LYS A 7 21.58 7.10 -15.05
N GLY A 8 21.03 6.03 -15.63
CA GLY A 8 19.60 5.90 -15.91
C GLY A 8 18.75 6.14 -14.65
N LEU A 9 17.57 6.72 -14.84
CA LEU A 9 16.61 6.97 -13.77
C LEU A 9 16.10 5.64 -13.20
N VAL A 10 16.06 5.50 -11.88
CA VAL A 10 15.52 4.33 -11.20
C VAL A 10 14.35 4.75 -10.33
N LEU A 11 13.18 4.14 -10.54
CA LEU A 11 12.04 4.23 -9.65
C LEU A 11 12.10 3.10 -8.63
N VAL A 12 12.26 3.45 -7.36
CA VAL A 12 12.12 2.51 -6.25
C VAL A 12 10.68 2.51 -5.76
N ALA A 13 10.00 1.37 -5.90
CA ALA A 13 8.58 1.20 -5.64
C ALA A 13 8.28 -0.05 -4.79
N ARG A 14 7.00 -0.24 -4.45
CA ARG A 14 6.51 -1.53 -3.93
C ARG A 14 6.34 -2.54 -5.06
N LYS A 15 6.41 -3.82 -4.72
CA LYS A 15 6.29 -4.95 -5.66
C LYS A 15 5.03 -4.87 -6.54
N ALA A 16 5.14 -5.44 -7.73
CA ALA A 16 4.02 -5.73 -8.59
C ALA A 16 3.03 -6.70 -7.91
N CYS A 17 1.73 -6.42 -8.02
CA CYS A 17 0.67 -7.32 -7.56
C CYS A 17 -0.64 -6.94 -8.30
N PHE A 18 -1.62 -7.86 -8.32
CA PHE A 18 -2.93 -7.64 -8.95
C PHE A 18 -2.86 -7.25 -10.44
N GLY A 19 -1.81 -7.65 -11.16
CA GLY A 19 -1.61 -7.27 -12.56
C GLY A 19 -1.16 -5.81 -12.76
N LEU A 20 -0.78 -5.11 -11.68
CA LEU A 20 -0.23 -3.76 -11.71
C LEU A 20 1.30 -3.80 -11.64
N PRO A 21 2.00 -2.85 -12.30
CA PRO A 21 3.47 -2.76 -12.24
C PRO A 21 3.98 -2.48 -10.83
N THR A 22 3.16 -1.81 -10.02
CA THR A 22 3.31 -1.66 -8.58
C THR A 22 1.92 -1.58 -7.97
N ALA A 23 1.67 -2.34 -6.90
CA ALA A 23 0.35 -2.38 -6.27
C ALA A 23 0.21 -1.42 -5.08
N CYS A 24 1.04 -0.39 -5.03
CA CYS A 24 0.99 0.64 -4.00
C CYS A 24 0.37 1.92 -4.57
N PRO A 25 -0.64 2.50 -3.89
CA PRO A 25 -1.36 3.66 -4.42
C PRO A 25 -0.50 4.92 -4.55
N SER A 26 0.57 5.07 -3.75
CA SER A 26 1.53 6.18 -3.91
C SER A 26 2.55 5.92 -5.02
N CYS A 27 2.93 4.66 -5.26
CA CYS A 27 3.93 4.29 -6.28
C CYS A 27 3.37 4.35 -7.70
N LEU A 28 2.11 3.95 -7.88
CA LEU A 28 1.51 3.79 -9.21
C LEU A 28 1.40 5.13 -9.99
N PRO A 29 1.00 6.26 -9.38
CA PRO A 29 1.06 7.57 -10.02
C PRO A 29 2.43 7.93 -10.57
N VAL A 30 3.51 7.70 -9.80
CA VAL A 30 4.88 8.02 -10.21
C VAL A 30 5.30 7.16 -11.40
N TYR A 31 5.01 5.86 -11.36
CA TYR A 31 5.26 4.97 -12.48
C TYR A 31 4.55 5.45 -13.75
N ILE A 32 3.26 5.80 -13.65
CA ILE A 32 2.46 6.26 -14.78
C ILE A 32 2.99 7.60 -15.30
N TYR A 33 3.36 8.51 -14.40
CA TYR A 33 3.89 9.83 -14.75
C TYR A 33 5.15 9.71 -15.61
N LEU A 34 6.12 8.88 -15.19
CA LEU A 34 7.34 8.63 -15.96
C LEU A 34 7.03 7.99 -17.33
N ARG A 35 6.02 7.11 -17.40
CA ARG A 35 5.58 6.49 -18.66
C ARG A 35 4.89 7.47 -19.59
N PHE A 36 4.07 8.38 -19.06
CA PHE A 36 3.43 9.43 -19.84
C PHE A 36 4.44 10.42 -20.41
N ALA A 37 5.52 10.66 -19.69
CA ALA A 37 6.61 11.51 -20.14
C ALA A 37 7.60 10.83 -21.09
N ASP A 38 7.41 9.54 -21.40
CA ASP A 38 8.34 8.75 -22.23
C ASP A 38 9.79 8.80 -21.74
N VAL A 39 9.98 8.92 -20.43
CA VAL A 39 11.31 8.90 -19.80
C VAL A 39 11.75 7.44 -19.65
N PRO A 40 12.97 7.06 -20.07
CA PRO A 40 13.49 5.72 -19.80
C PRO A 40 13.85 5.58 -18.31
N PHE A 41 13.30 4.57 -17.64
CA PHE A 41 13.62 4.28 -16.25
C PHE A 41 13.57 2.78 -15.94
N ASP A 42 14.37 2.37 -14.96
CA ASP A 42 14.30 1.04 -14.36
C ASP A 42 13.39 1.06 -13.12
N VAL A 43 12.76 -0.08 -12.82
CA VAL A 43 11.99 -0.24 -11.57
C VAL A 43 12.73 -1.19 -10.64
N ARG A 44 12.94 -0.75 -9.40
CA ARG A 44 13.44 -1.59 -8.30
C ARG A 44 12.41 -1.68 -7.19
N PHE A 45 12.39 -2.81 -6.50
CA PHE A 45 11.42 -3.05 -5.43
C PHE A 45 12.07 -3.05 -4.06
N ASN A 46 11.50 -2.29 -3.13
CA ASN A 46 11.90 -2.29 -1.73
C ASN A 46 10.81 -2.95 -0.84
N SER A 47 11.15 -4.12 -0.29
CA SER A 47 10.34 -4.86 0.69
C SER A 47 10.87 -4.74 2.12
N ILE A 48 11.99 -4.07 2.34
CA ILE A 48 12.69 -4.03 3.65
C ILE A 48 11.95 -3.13 4.64
N HIS A 49 11.44 -1.99 4.15
CA HIS A 49 10.76 -0.99 4.98
C HIS A 49 9.29 -0.81 4.52
N PRO A 50 8.40 -1.78 4.80
CA PRO A 50 7.00 -1.78 4.36
C PRO A 50 6.17 -0.59 4.87
N ASP A 51 6.59 0.03 5.98
CA ASP A 51 5.94 1.18 6.60
C ASP A 51 6.60 2.53 6.27
N SER A 52 7.67 2.54 5.47
CA SER A 52 8.33 3.78 5.02
C SER A 52 7.41 4.64 4.17
N ASP A 53 7.35 5.92 4.53
CA ASP A 53 6.69 7.03 3.83
C ASP A 53 7.54 7.63 2.70
N GLN A 54 8.83 7.32 2.68
CA GLN A 54 9.79 7.70 1.63
C GLN A 54 9.56 6.96 0.31
N ILE A 55 8.80 5.87 0.30
CA ILE A 55 8.51 5.08 -0.92
C ILE A 55 7.17 5.54 -1.54
N PRO A 56 7.10 5.85 -2.85
CA PRO A 56 8.17 5.69 -3.85
C PRO A 56 9.27 6.75 -3.75
N TYR A 57 10.44 6.46 -4.29
CA TYR A 57 11.43 7.50 -4.58
C TYR A 57 12.11 7.22 -5.91
N VAL A 58 12.72 8.26 -6.48
CA VAL A 58 13.51 8.15 -7.70
C VAL A 58 14.96 8.49 -7.41
N GLU A 59 15.88 7.78 -8.05
CA GLU A 59 17.32 8.01 -7.95
C GLU A 59 17.95 8.06 -9.34
N SER A 60 18.91 8.97 -9.54
CA SER A 60 19.75 9.06 -10.74
C SER A 60 21.11 9.64 -10.34
N GLY A 61 22.11 8.79 -10.19
CA GLY A 61 23.40 9.21 -9.66
C GLY A 61 23.31 9.77 -8.25
N ASP A 62 23.64 11.05 -8.11
CA ASP A 62 23.66 11.73 -6.82
C ASP A 62 22.31 12.43 -6.54
N TYR A 63 21.38 12.38 -7.49
CA TYR A 63 20.02 12.87 -7.34
C TYR A 63 19.14 11.80 -6.70
N VAL A 64 18.38 12.21 -5.67
CA VAL A 64 17.32 11.41 -5.06
C VAL A 64 16.14 12.32 -4.73
N ALA A 65 14.92 11.86 -5.05
CA ALA A 65 13.69 12.53 -4.65
C ALA A 65 12.75 11.56 -3.94
N TYR A 66 12.49 11.82 -2.65
CA TYR A 66 11.64 11.01 -1.80
C TYR A 66 10.18 11.44 -1.84
N ASN A 67 9.26 10.50 -1.65
CA ASN A 67 7.82 10.81 -1.64
C ASN A 67 7.36 11.71 -0.48
N ASN A 68 8.09 11.75 0.62
CA ASN A 68 7.77 12.58 1.79
C ASN A 68 8.44 13.96 1.77
N GLU A 69 9.12 14.33 0.68
CA GLU A 69 9.79 15.61 0.49
C GLU A 69 9.20 16.41 -0.68
N LYS A 70 9.31 17.75 -0.64
CA LYS A 70 8.91 18.67 -1.74
C LYS A 70 7.53 18.39 -2.38
N GLY A 71 6.55 17.91 -1.61
CA GLY A 71 5.22 17.58 -2.15
C GLY A 71 5.14 16.26 -2.93
N GLY A 72 6.20 15.45 -2.88
CA GLY A 72 6.29 14.12 -3.47
C GLY A 72 7.20 14.06 -4.70
N VAL A 73 7.38 12.84 -5.21
CA VAL A 73 8.30 12.56 -6.31
C VAL A 73 7.95 13.35 -7.58
N ILE A 74 6.66 13.42 -7.93
CA ILE A 74 6.21 14.11 -9.14
C ILE A 74 6.55 15.60 -9.08
N GLU A 75 6.30 16.27 -7.94
CA GLU A 75 6.65 17.68 -7.79
C GLU A 75 8.16 17.90 -7.74
N SER A 76 8.91 17.01 -7.07
CA SER A 76 10.38 17.07 -7.07
C SER A 76 10.95 17.01 -8.49
N LEU A 77 10.48 16.08 -9.32
CA LEU A 77 10.92 15.95 -10.72
C LEU A 77 10.62 17.20 -11.56
N LYS A 78 9.53 17.90 -11.26
CA LYS A 78 9.14 19.15 -11.92
C LYS A 78 10.01 20.32 -11.47
N GLU A 79 10.13 20.52 -10.15
CA GLU A 79 10.91 21.60 -9.55
C GLU A 79 12.39 21.50 -9.92
N ASP A 80 12.92 20.29 -9.97
CA ASP A 80 14.32 20.02 -10.30
C ASP A 80 14.57 19.96 -11.83
N GLY A 81 13.54 20.27 -12.64
CA GLY A 81 13.66 20.46 -14.09
C GLY A 81 13.92 19.18 -14.90
N ILE A 82 13.64 18.01 -14.33
CA ILE A 82 13.87 16.71 -14.97
C ILE A 82 12.75 16.40 -15.95
N VAL A 83 11.49 16.57 -15.52
CA VAL A 83 10.31 16.31 -16.35
C VAL A 83 9.10 17.07 -15.82
N ASP A 84 8.37 17.75 -16.70
CA ASP A 84 7.13 18.44 -16.37
C ASP A 84 6.04 18.26 -17.44
N LEU A 85 5.12 17.32 -17.20
CA LEU A 85 3.92 17.11 -18.02
C LEU A 85 2.88 18.24 -17.91
N ASP A 86 2.95 19.05 -16.86
CA ASP A 86 2.02 20.16 -16.65
C ASP A 86 2.50 21.44 -17.37
N SER A 87 3.72 21.42 -17.92
CA SER A 87 4.26 22.51 -18.71
C SER A 87 3.35 22.83 -19.89
N GLY A 88 3.07 24.11 -20.10
CA GLY A 88 2.22 24.58 -21.18
C GLY A 88 0.71 24.42 -20.96
N LEU A 89 0.23 24.13 -19.74
CA LEU A 89 -1.19 24.27 -19.40
C LEU A 89 -1.62 25.75 -19.56
N PRO A 90 -2.69 26.05 -20.32
CA PRO A 90 -3.22 27.40 -20.47
C PRO A 90 -3.61 28.00 -19.12
N SER A 91 -3.29 29.28 -18.89
CA SER A 91 -3.54 29.94 -17.61
C SER A 91 -5.00 29.88 -17.14
N HIS A 92 -5.96 29.76 -18.06
CA HIS A 92 -7.38 29.67 -17.74
C HIS A 92 -7.82 28.30 -17.21
N THR A 93 -7.06 27.21 -17.48
CA THR A 93 -7.36 25.86 -16.99
C THR A 93 -6.71 25.55 -15.64
N ILE A 94 -5.67 26.31 -15.26
CA ILE A 94 -4.89 26.09 -14.03
C ILE A 94 -5.75 25.99 -12.77
N PRO A 95 -6.74 26.89 -12.50
CA PRO A 95 -7.53 26.80 -11.28
C PRO A 95 -8.35 25.51 -11.18
N GLU A 96 -8.92 25.07 -12.30
CA GLU A 96 -9.71 23.85 -12.37
C GLU A 96 -8.82 22.61 -12.22
N TRP A 97 -7.70 22.57 -12.97
CA TRP A 97 -6.69 21.51 -12.88
C TRP A 97 -6.17 21.36 -11.44
N LEU A 98 -5.82 22.46 -10.79
CA LEU A 98 -5.30 22.46 -9.42
C LEU A 98 -6.36 21.95 -8.43
N SER A 99 -7.61 22.40 -8.59
CA SER A 99 -8.72 21.97 -7.73
C SER A 99 -8.99 20.47 -7.84
N MET A 100 -8.93 19.91 -9.06
CA MET A 100 -9.10 18.47 -9.29
C MET A 100 -7.90 17.68 -8.77
N LYS A 101 -6.68 18.18 -8.95
CA LYS A 101 -5.48 17.55 -8.41
C LYS A 101 -5.51 17.49 -6.90
N ALA A 102 -5.92 18.59 -6.26
CA ALA A 102 -6.12 18.65 -4.81
C ALA A 102 -7.21 17.68 -4.36
N MET A 103 -8.32 17.56 -5.08
CA MET A 103 -9.43 16.65 -4.77
C MET A 103 -9.00 15.18 -4.81
N ILE A 104 -8.21 14.77 -5.82
CA ILE A 104 -7.70 13.39 -5.87
C ILE A 104 -6.67 13.16 -4.76
N SER A 105 -5.73 14.08 -4.60
CA SER A 105 -4.62 13.95 -3.65
C SER A 105 -5.04 14.12 -2.18
N SER A 106 -6.28 14.57 -1.93
CA SER A 106 -6.88 14.64 -0.59
C SER A 106 -8.05 13.65 -0.46
N TRP A 107 -9.21 13.94 -1.03
CA TRP A 107 -10.43 13.18 -0.76
C TRP A 107 -10.37 11.73 -1.22
N LEU A 108 -9.82 11.48 -2.42
CA LEU A 108 -9.68 10.11 -2.92
C LEU A 108 -8.52 9.39 -2.24
N ALA A 109 -7.42 10.08 -1.93
CA ALA A 109 -6.33 9.54 -1.13
C ALA A 109 -6.78 9.13 0.29
N ASP A 110 -7.60 9.95 0.96
CA ASP A 110 -8.21 9.65 2.26
C ASP A 110 -9.08 8.39 2.18
N ALA A 111 -9.87 8.26 1.12
CA ALA A 111 -10.72 7.08 0.91
C ALA A 111 -9.89 5.81 0.68
N VAL A 112 -8.80 5.89 -0.10
CA VAL A 112 -7.87 4.77 -0.27
C VAL A 112 -7.18 4.42 1.03
N MET A 113 -6.75 5.42 1.81
CA MET A 113 -6.14 5.21 3.13
C MET A 113 -7.12 4.52 4.09
N TYR A 114 -8.38 4.95 4.10
CA TYR A 114 -9.43 4.32 4.89
C TYR A 114 -9.61 2.86 4.48
N GLU A 115 -9.78 2.57 3.20
CA GLU A 115 -9.96 1.22 2.68
C GLU A 115 -8.77 0.31 3.04
N LEU A 116 -7.53 0.77 2.84
CA LEU A 116 -6.33 -0.03 3.10
C LEU A 116 -6.10 -0.35 4.58
N TRP A 117 -6.36 0.61 5.47
CA TRP A 117 -5.86 0.54 6.85
C TRP A 117 -6.96 0.43 7.91
N VAL A 118 -8.20 0.76 7.58
CA VAL A 118 -9.31 0.84 8.55
C VAL A 118 -10.50 -0.01 8.14
N GLY A 119 -11.01 0.21 6.93
CA GLY A 119 -12.29 -0.30 6.44
C GLY A 119 -12.27 -1.73 5.95
N SER A 120 -11.88 -1.96 4.69
CA SER A 120 -12.14 -3.20 3.96
C SER A 120 -11.32 -4.41 4.41
N ASP A 121 -11.60 -5.55 3.78
CA ASP A 121 -10.83 -6.78 3.92
C ASP A 121 -9.33 -6.50 3.72
N ARG A 122 -8.55 -6.92 4.72
CA ARG A 122 -7.11 -6.70 4.78
C ARG A 122 -6.33 -7.60 3.83
N SER A 123 -7.00 -8.44 3.03
CA SER A 123 -6.37 -9.32 2.05
C SER A 123 -5.46 -8.57 1.10
N SER A 124 -5.92 -7.43 0.56
CA SER A 124 -5.14 -6.59 -0.35
C SER A 124 -3.92 -5.99 0.33
N THR A 125 -4.10 -5.34 1.48
CA THR A 125 -3.03 -4.74 2.26
C THR A 125 -1.97 -5.77 2.67
N ASN A 126 -2.40 -6.94 3.15
CA ASN A 126 -1.49 -8.03 3.50
C ASN A 126 -0.67 -8.49 2.29
N LYS A 127 -1.33 -8.69 1.14
CA LYS A 127 -0.64 -9.13 -0.08
C LYS A 127 0.38 -8.11 -0.58
N ILE A 128 0.05 -6.82 -0.50
CA ILE A 128 0.91 -5.72 -0.99
C ILE A 128 2.09 -5.45 -0.05
N PHE A 129 1.84 -5.36 1.25
CA PHE A 129 2.82 -4.81 2.20
C PHE A 129 3.45 -5.83 3.14
N PHE A 130 2.77 -6.95 3.43
CA PHE A 130 3.16 -7.84 4.53
C PHE A 130 3.40 -9.30 4.11
N SER A 131 3.20 -9.65 2.84
CA SER A 131 3.31 -11.02 2.33
C SER A 131 4.71 -11.63 2.47
N ASP A 132 5.75 -10.80 2.49
CA ASP A 132 7.15 -11.22 2.66
C ASP A 132 7.61 -11.25 4.13
N LEU A 133 6.76 -10.83 5.08
CA LEU A 133 7.15 -10.65 6.48
C LEU A 133 6.74 -11.83 7.37
N PRO A 134 7.55 -12.18 8.39
CA PRO A 134 7.11 -13.06 9.45
C PRO A 134 5.82 -12.57 10.11
N TRP A 135 4.92 -13.51 10.42
CA TRP A 135 3.57 -13.23 10.96
C TRP A 135 3.50 -12.19 12.08
N PRO A 136 4.33 -12.23 13.15
CA PRO A 136 4.19 -11.25 14.22
C PRO A 136 4.59 -9.83 13.78
N ILE A 137 5.58 -9.70 12.89
CA ILE A 137 6.07 -8.41 12.40
C ILE A 137 5.00 -7.74 11.55
N GLY A 138 4.41 -8.48 10.60
CA GLY A 138 3.33 -7.95 9.75
C GLY A 138 2.11 -7.50 10.56
N LYS A 139 1.76 -8.21 11.65
CA LYS A 139 0.65 -7.81 12.55
C LYS A 139 0.92 -6.51 13.29
N ILE A 140 2.13 -6.31 13.81
CA ILE A 140 2.52 -5.09 14.52
C ILE A 140 2.49 -3.89 13.56
N LEU A 141 3.07 -4.04 12.38
CA LEU A 141 3.09 -2.97 11.36
C LEU A 141 1.69 -2.63 10.88
N GLN A 142 0.83 -3.62 10.66
CA GLN A 142 -0.58 -3.39 10.35
C GLN A 142 -1.27 -2.60 11.46
N PHE A 143 -1.04 -2.92 12.74
CA PHE A 143 -1.63 -2.17 13.85
C PHE A 143 -1.15 -0.71 13.87
N LYS A 144 0.16 -0.50 13.70
CA LYS A 144 0.76 0.84 13.60
C LYS A 144 0.12 1.66 12.46
N GLN A 145 0.08 1.11 11.25
CA GLN A 145 -0.52 1.78 10.09
C GLN A 145 -2.02 2.06 10.28
N SER A 146 -2.78 1.10 10.82
CA SER A 146 -4.19 1.31 11.16
C SER A 146 -4.38 2.40 12.21
N HIS A 147 -3.45 2.56 13.16
CA HIS A 147 -3.51 3.62 14.16
C HIS A 147 -3.22 5.00 13.53
N THR A 148 -2.12 5.11 12.77
CA THR A 148 -1.74 6.34 12.06
C THR A 148 -2.84 6.78 11.09
N ALA A 149 -3.41 5.86 10.31
CA ALA A 149 -4.51 6.18 9.39
C ALA A 149 -5.74 6.71 10.14
N LYS A 150 -6.10 6.15 11.30
CA LYS A 150 -7.21 6.67 12.12
C LYS A 150 -6.93 8.08 12.63
N GLN A 151 -5.70 8.36 13.08
CA GLN A 151 -5.32 9.71 13.52
C GLN A 151 -5.43 10.72 12.39
N LEU A 152 -4.82 10.42 11.22
CA LEU A 152 -4.86 11.29 10.05
C LEU A 152 -6.28 11.54 9.55
N LEU A 153 -7.13 10.51 9.57
CA LEU A 153 -8.53 10.61 9.15
C LEU A 153 -9.47 11.16 10.25
N GLY A 154 -8.95 11.48 11.44
CA GLY A 154 -9.73 11.98 12.57
C GLY A 154 -10.79 10.99 13.08
N ILE A 155 -10.50 9.68 12.98
CA ILE A 155 -11.39 8.58 13.37
C ILE A 155 -11.13 8.20 14.83
N THR A 156 -12.17 8.33 15.64
CA THR A 156 -12.23 7.91 17.04
C THR A 156 -13.31 6.85 17.22
N LYS A 157 -13.31 6.19 18.38
CA LYS A 157 -14.34 5.18 18.70
C LYS A 157 -15.76 5.73 18.65
N VAL A 158 -15.94 7.03 18.92
CA VAL A 158 -17.27 7.68 19.00
C VAL A 158 -17.76 8.16 17.64
N ASN A 159 -16.86 8.52 16.70
CA ASN A 159 -17.25 9.16 15.45
C ASN A 159 -17.05 8.27 14.19
N THR A 160 -16.72 6.99 14.37
CA THR A 160 -16.32 6.08 13.27
C THR A 160 -17.30 6.09 12.10
N GLU A 161 -18.59 5.83 12.35
CA GLU A 161 -19.62 5.76 11.29
C GLU A 161 -19.81 7.11 10.57
N ARG A 162 -19.75 8.22 11.32
CA ARG A 162 -19.86 9.57 10.76
C ARG A 162 -18.68 9.89 9.85
N ARG A 163 -17.46 9.54 10.28
CA ARG A 163 -16.24 9.79 9.49
C ARG A 163 -16.20 8.92 8.24
N GLU A 164 -16.55 7.65 8.37
CA GLU A 164 -16.69 6.74 7.23
C GLU A 164 -17.67 7.29 6.19
N THR A 165 -18.87 7.68 6.62
CA THR A 165 -19.89 8.25 5.74
C THR A 165 -19.36 9.51 5.02
N GLU A 166 -18.66 10.39 5.74
CA GLU A 166 -18.09 11.61 5.16
C GLU A 166 -16.98 11.32 4.13
N ILE A 167 -16.08 10.37 4.41
CA ILE A 167 -15.01 9.97 3.49
C ILE A 167 -15.62 9.47 2.17
N TYR A 168 -16.59 8.57 2.26
CA TYR A 168 -17.25 8.01 1.08
C TYR A 168 -18.14 9.02 0.35
N ARG A 169 -18.75 9.97 1.06
CA ARG A 169 -19.49 11.09 0.45
C ARG A 169 -18.56 11.99 -0.36
N ARG A 170 -17.40 12.35 0.19
CA ARG A 170 -16.38 13.14 -0.52
C ARG A 170 -15.86 12.40 -1.75
N ALA A 171 -15.59 11.11 -1.65
CA ALA A 171 -15.16 10.30 -2.78
C ALA A 171 -16.21 10.27 -3.91
N SER A 172 -17.50 10.12 -3.58
CA SER A 172 -18.59 10.21 -4.58
C SER A 172 -18.63 11.57 -5.27
N ILE A 173 -18.52 12.67 -4.52
CA ILE A 173 -18.49 14.02 -5.11
C ILE A 173 -17.28 14.17 -6.04
N ALA A 174 -16.14 13.62 -5.63
CA ALA A 174 -14.94 13.67 -6.43
C ALA A 174 -15.07 12.92 -7.75
N TYR A 175 -15.59 11.69 -7.73
CA TYR A 175 -15.82 10.94 -8.95
C TYR A 175 -16.85 11.60 -9.87
N GLU A 176 -17.93 12.17 -9.32
CA GLU A 176 -18.92 12.90 -10.12
C GLU A 176 -18.28 14.11 -10.83
N ALA A 177 -17.47 14.90 -10.11
CA ALA A 177 -16.77 16.05 -10.66
C ALA A 177 -15.75 15.65 -11.74
N LEU A 178 -14.96 14.61 -11.49
CA LEU A 178 -13.98 14.08 -12.44
C LEU A 178 -14.68 13.50 -13.68
N SER A 179 -15.75 12.73 -13.49
CA SER A 179 -16.58 12.17 -14.56
C SER A 179 -17.15 13.28 -15.44
N THR A 180 -17.76 14.30 -14.83
CA THR A 180 -18.32 15.45 -15.54
C THR A 180 -17.23 16.17 -16.33
N ARG A 181 -16.06 16.39 -15.73
CA ARG A 181 -14.96 17.08 -16.39
C ARG A 181 -14.40 16.30 -17.57
N LEU A 182 -14.23 14.99 -17.40
CA LEU A 182 -13.67 14.13 -18.43
C LEU A 182 -14.62 14.05 -19.63
N GLY A 183 -15.92 13.86 -19.38
CA GLY A 183 -16.90 13.63 -20.44
C GLY A 183 -16.48 12.44 -21.31
N GLU A 184 -16.25 12.70 -22.60
CA GLU A 184 -15.77 11.74 -23.60
C GLU A 184 -14.31 12.02 -24.05
N GLN A 185 -13.58 12.86 -23.33
CA GLN A 185 -12.20 13.22 -23.67
C GLN A 185 -11.21 12.09 -23.35
N THR A 186 -10.07 12.10 -24.05
CA THR A 186 -9.00 11.10 -23.84
C THR A 186 -8.18 11.38 -22.57
N PHE A 187 -8.01 12.65 -22.22
CA PHE A 187 -7.31 13.15 -21.04
C PHE A 187 -8.19 14.18 -20.34
N PHE A 188 -7.93 14.44 -19.05
CA PHE A 188 -8.69 15.46 -18.33
C PHE A 188 -8.48 16.84 -18.97
N PHE A 189 -7.25 17.19 -19.30
CA PHE A 189 -6.92 18.48 -19.90
C PHE A 189 -6.26 18.26 -21.25
N GLU A 190 -6.71 19.00 -22.26
CA GLU A 190 -6.16 18.98 -23.61
C GLU A 190 -6.13 17.57 -24.25
N ASN A 191 -5.29 17.38 -25.27
CA ASN A 191 -5.09 16.12 -25.97
C ASN A 191 -3.79 15.40 -25.56
N ARG A 192 -3.21 15.76 -24.40
CA ARG A 192 -1.99 15.15 -23.85
C ARG A 192 -2.16 14.81 -22.36
N PRO A 193 -1.47 13.79 -21.83
CA PRO A 193 -1.52 13.49 -20.40
C PRO A 193 -0.83 14.58 -19.57
N THR A 194 -1.36 14.82 -18.38
CA THR A 194 -0.78 15.70 -17.35
C THR A 194 -0.46 14.91 -16.08
N SER A 195 0.13 15.57 -15.06
CA SER A 195 0.29 14.93 -13.74
C SER A 195 -1.07 14.54 -13.12
N LEU A 196 -2.14 15.28 -13.40
CA LEU A 196 -3.48 14.95 -12.93
C LEU A 196 -3.94 13.59 -13.48
N ASP A 197 -3.74 13.35 -14.78
CA ASP A 197 -4.05 12.07 -15.41
C ASP A 197 -3.25 10.92 -14.79
N ALA A 198 -1.97 11.15 -14.48
CA ALA A 198 -1.13 10.13 -13.85
C ALA A 198 -1.63 9.78 -12.42
N ILE A 199 -1.96 10.80 -11.63
CA ILE A 199 -2.48 10.63 -10.27
C ILE A 199 -3.84 9.94 -10.29
N PHE A 200 -4.76 10.38 -11.15
CA PHE A 200 -6.07 9.77 -11.27
C PHE A 200 -5.98 8.32 -11.77
N LEU A 201 -5.20 8.06 -12.82
CA LEU A 201 -5.07 6.71 -13.37
C LEU A 201 -4.47 5.76 -12.33
N GLY A 202 -3.47 6.20 -11.56
CA GLY A 202 -2.93 5.41 -10.46
C GLY A 202 -3.99 5.08 -9.41
N HIS A 203 -4.77 6.07 -8.99
CA HIS A 203 -5.90 5.88 -8.08
C HIS A 203 -6.95 4.90 -8.61
N ALA A 204 -7.38 5.09 -9.86
CA ALA A 204 -8.44 4.29 -10.48
C ALA A 204 -8.00 2.83 -10.69
N LEU A 205 -6.80 2.60 -11.21
CA LEU A 205 -6.28 1.25 -11.42
C LEU A 205 -6.07 0.51 -10.10
N PHE A 206 -5.58 1.18 -9.07
CA PHE A 206 -5.49 0.61 -7.73
C PHE A 206 -6.89 0.23 -7.21
N THR A 207 -7.85 1.16 -7.27
CA THR A 207 -9.23 0.96 -6.82
C THR A 207 -9.92 -0.21 -7.54
N LEU A 208 -9.72 -0.34 -8.87
CA LEU A 208 -10.36 -1.37 -9.69
C LEU A 208 -9.69 -2.74 -9.61
N GLN A 209 -8.37 -2.82 -9.40
CA GLN A 209 -7.63 -4.08 -9.47
C GLN A 209 -7.20 -4.60 -8.10
N ALA A 210 -6.87 -3.71 -7.15
CA ALA A 210 -6.34 -4.10 -5.85
C ALA A 210 -7.41 -4.15 -4.76
N LEU A 211 -8.43 -3.28 -4.78
CA LEU A 211 -9.49 -3.33 -3.75
C LEU A 211 -10.48 -4.48 -4.01
N PRO A 212 -10.95 -5.15 -2.94
CA PRO A 212 -11.90 -6.26 -3.05
C PRO A 212 -13.25 -5.79 -3.61
N GLU A 213 -14.05 -6.72 -4.13
CA GLU A 213 -15.39 -6.42 -4.67
C GLU A 213 -16.33 -5.81 -3.61
N SER A 214 -16.09 -6.09 -2.33
CA SER A 214 -16.84 -5.52 -1.20
C SER A 214 -16.47 -4.07 -0.87
N SER A 215 -15.46 -3.48 -1.53
CA SER A 215 -15.06 -2.09 -1.30
C SER A 215 -16.13 -1.11 -1.79
N LEU A 216 -16.54 -0.21 -0.89
CA LEU A 216 -17.49 0.85 -1.23
C LEU A 216 -16.85 1.88 -2.17
N LEU A 217 -15.55 2.16 -2.01
CA LEU A 217 -14.83 3.05 -2.91
C LEU A 217 -14.79 2.51 -4.35
N ARG A 218 -14.57 1.19 -4.49
CA ARG A 218 -14.63 0.49 -5.78
C ARG A 218 -16.02 0.54 -6.40
N SER A 219 -17.06 0.24 -5.62
CA SER A 219 -18.45 0.35 -6.10
C SER A 219 -18.75 1.75 -6.63
N LYS A 220 -18.35 2.80 -5.89
CA LYS A 220 -18.56 4.20 -6.29
C LYS A 220 -17.85 4.57 -7.58
N LEU A 221 -16.62 4.10 -7.79
CA LEU A 221 -15.92 4.36 -9.06
C LEU A 221 -16.62 3.67 -10.24
N LEU A 222 -17.15 2.45 -10.02
CA LEU A 222 -17.84 1.68 -11.06
C LEU A 222 -19.17 2.30 -11.51
N GLU A 223 -19.77 3.20 -10.70
CA GLU A 223 -20.95 3.99 -11.09
C GLU A 223 -20.66 4.95 -12.27
N HIS A 224 -19.37 5.28 -12.52
CA HIS A 224 -18.95 6.22 -13.56
C HIS A 224 -18.26 5.50 -14.73
N SER A 225 -19.06 5.00 -15.68
CA SER A 225 -18.58 4.17 -16.79
C SER A 225 -17.52 4.84 -17.70
N ASN A 226 -17.55 6.16 -17.86
CA ASN A 226 -16.56 6.92 -18.62
C ASN A 226 -15.19 6.93 -17.93
N LEU A 227 -15.13 7.08 -16.60
CA LEU A 227 -13.89 7.00 -15.82
C LEU A 227 -13.28 5.59 -15.86
N VAL A 228 -14.12 4.56 -15.81
CA VAL A 228 -13.69 3.15 -15.95
C VAL A 228 -13.10 2.94 -17.34
N ARG A 229 -13.83 3.31 -18.40
CA ARG A 229 -13.39 3.20 -19.80
C ARG A 229 -12.08 3.96 -20.04
N TYR A 230 -11.97 5.17 -19.51
CA TYR A 230 -10.75 5.98 -19.53
C TYR A 230 -9.56 5.22 -18.93
N SER A 231 -9.77 4.63 -17.75
CA SER A 231 -8.71 3.93 -17.01
C SER A 231 -8.24 2.68 -17.76
N GLU A 232 -9.17 1.91 -18.32
CA GLU A 232 -8.87 0.72 -19.13
C GLU A 232 -8.12 1.08 -20.42
N ASN A 233 -8.59 2.11 -21.14
CA ASN A 233 -7.94 2.57 -22.38
C ASN A 233 -6.49 3.01 -22.14
N LEU A 234 -6.25 3.82 -21.10
CA LEU A 234 -4.90 4.30 -20.79
C LEU A 234 -4.00 3.19 -20.25
N LYS A 235 -4.53 2.25 -19.47
CA LYS A 235 -3.78 1.05 -19.05
C LYS A 235 -3.27 0.27 -20.27
N THR A 236 -4.15 -0.06 -21.21
CA THR A 236 -3.77 -0.81 -22.42
C THR A 236 -2.72 -0.05 -23.23
N LYS A 237 -2.93 1.26 -23.43
CA LYS A 237 -2.05 2.11 -24.24
C LYS A 237 -0.66 2.28 -23.64
N PHE A 238 -0.54 2.53 -22.34
CA PHE A 238 0.72 2.96 -21.72
C PHE A 238 1.40 1.89 -20.86
N LEU A 239 0.66 0.93 -20.29
CA LEU A 239 1.22 -0.07 -19.37
C LEU A 239 1.45 -1.41 -20.07
N GLU A 240 0.53 -1.82 -20.94
CA GLU A 240 0.61 -3.14 -21.60
C GLU A 240 1.44 -3.12 -22.90
N ALA A 241 1.34 -2.04 -23.70
CA ALA A 241 2.09 -1.92 -24.96
C ALA A 241 3.62 -2.01 -24.81
N GLY A 242 4.18 -1.60 -23.65
CA GLY A 242 5.62 -1.67 -23.37
C GLY A 242 6.11 -3.01 -22.81
N SER A 243 5.21 -3.93 -22.46
CA SER A 243 5.60 -5.24 -21.90
C SER A 243 6.11 -6.23 -22.97
N SER A 244 5.95 -5.91 -24.25
CA SER A 244 6.41 -6.74 -25.37
C SER A 244 7.91 -6.61 -25.68
N SER A 245 8.63 -5.68 -25.04
CA SER A 245 10.03 -5.36 -25.41
C SER A 245 11.08 -5.58 -24.32
N SER A 246 10.73 -6.08 -23.11
CA SER A 246 11.73 -6.27 -22.04
C SER A 246 11.49 -7.46 -21.09
N SER A 247 10.90 -8.56 -21.56
CA SER A 247 10.71 -9.76 -20.74
C SER A 247 12.00 -10.59 -20.61
N SER A 248 12.92 -10.14 -19.76
CA SER A 248 13.94 -10.99 -19.15
C SER A 248 13.82 -10.95 -17.63
N MET A 249 12.74 -11.55 -17.11
CA MET A 249 12.63 -11.84 -15.68
C MET A 249 13.56 -13.02 -15.34
N PRO A 250 14.48 -12.88 -14.36
CA PRO A 250 15.27 -14.00 -13.87
C PRO A 250 14.37 -14.97 -13.09
N LYS A 251 14.42 -16.25 -13.45
CA LYS A 251 13.78 -17.32 -12.68
C LYS A 251 14.47 -17.45 -11.32
N SER A 252 13.69 -17.34 -10.25
CA SER A 252 14.08 -17.71 -8.89
C SER A 252 14.52 -19.20 -8.83
N PRO A 253 15.60 -19.56 -8.11
CA PRO A 253 16.11 -20.95 -8.08
C PRO A 253 15.38 -21.90 -7.11
N PHE A 254 14.26 -21.53 -6.50
CA PHE A 254 13.63 -22.36 -5.46
C PHE A 254 12.19 -22.71 -5.80
N ASP A 255 12.02 -23.67 -6.71
CA ASP A 255 10.83 -24.53 -6.78
C ASP A 255 11.26 -25.97 -6.46
N PRO A 256 10.76 -26.60 -5.38
CA PRO A 256 10.96 -28.02 -5.17
C PRO A 256 10.06 -28.79 -6.14
N SER A 257 10.70 -29.45 -7.11
CA SER A 257 10.05 -30.36 -8.04
C SER A 257 9.42 -31.55 -7.29
N SER A 258 8.13 -31.74 -7.54
CA SER A 258 7.35 -32.93 -7.24
C SER A 258 7.99 -34.16 -7.86
N SER A 259 8.40 -35.13 -7.03
CA SER A 259 8.73 -36.49 -7.49
C SER A 259 7.79 -37.52 -6.86
N SER A 260 6.90 -38.05 -7.68
CA SER A 260 6.06 -39.21 -7.44
C SER A 260 6.85 -40.51 -7.60
N THR A 261 6.64 -41.50 -6.71
CA THR A 261 6.60 -42.93 -7.08
C THR A 261 5.87 -43.77 -6.01
N PRO A 262 5.34 -44.96 -6.37
CA PRO A 262 4.10 -45.50 -5.80
C PRO A 262 4.24 -46.86 -5.09
N ARG A 263 3.16 -47.25 -4.38
CA ARG A 263 2.65 -48.61 -4.03
C ARG A 263 2.20 -48.66 -2.56
N ARG A 264 1.22 -49.43 -2.10
CA ARG A 264 0.19 -50.34 -2.63
C ARG A 264 -0.64 -50.68 -1.37
N GLY A 265 -1.96 -50.74 -1.50
CA GLY A 265 -2.90 -50.75 -0.38
C GLY A 265 -2.89 -51.98 0.52
N THR A 266 -3.61 -51.87 1.64
CA THR A 266 -4.43 -52.93 2.25
C THR A 266 -5.46 -52.24 3.16
N GLN A 267 -6.75 -52.49 2.91
CA GLN A 267 -7.84 -52.17 3.84
C GLN A 267 -7.81 -53.14 5.03
N SER A 268 -8.10 -52.66 6.24
CA SER A 268 -9.03 -53.34 7.16
C SER A 268 -9.35 -52.47 8.37
N ASN A 269 -10.64 -52.42 8.69
CA ASN A 269 -11.26 -51.82 9.88
C ASN A 269 -10.64 -52.32 11.20
N TRP A 270 -10.49 -51.43 12.19
CA TRP A 270 -10.87 -51.72 13.58
C TRP A 270 -11.02 -50.43 14.40
N SER A 271 -12.13 -50.35 15.15
CA SER A 271 -12.52 -49.31 16.08
C SER A 271 -11.82 -49.42 17.44
N ALA A 272 -11.17 -48.36 17.92
CA ALA A 272 -10.87 -48.24 19.35
C ALA A 272 -10.81 -46.78 19.79
N ARG A 273 -11.77 -46.38 20.63
CA ARG A 273 -11.73 -45.16 21.44
C ARG A 273 -10.36 -45.07 22.16
N PRO A 274 -9.67 -43.92 22.17
CA PRO A 274 -8.49 -43.76 23.00
C PRO A 274 -8.94 -43.74 24.47
N LYS A 275 -8.61 -44.80 25.20
CA LYS A 275 -8.63 -44.79 26.67
C LYS A 275 -7.71 -43.67 27.15
N SER A 276 -8.21 -42.86 28.07
CA SER A 276 -7.45 -41.80 28.75
C SER A 276 -6.17 -42.38 29.34
N LYS A 277 -5.02 -41.86 28.89
CA LYS A 277 -3.74 -42.17 29.54
C LYS A 277 -3.70 -41.49 30.91
N PRO A 278 -3.21 -42.14 31.98
CA PRO A 278 -3.01 -41.48 33.26
C PRO A 278 -1.98 -40.35 33.06
N LYS A 279 -2.22 -39.20 33.71
CA LYS A 279 -1.29 -38.05 33.72
C LYS A 279 0.08 -38.56 34.18
N LYS A 280 1.03 -38.65 33.25
CA LYS A 280 2.45 -38.85 33.58
C LYS A 280 2.86 -37.69 34.47
N GLU A 281 3.20 -37.99 35.71
CA GLU A 281 3.65 -37.01 36.68
C GLU A 281 4.89 -36.32 36.09
N LYS A 282 4.77 -35.03 35.80
CA LYS A 282 5.82 -34.27 35.12
C LYS A 282 6.96 -34.10 36.11
N THR A 283 8.12 -34.64 35.77
CA THR A 283 9.37 -34.47 36.51
C THR A 283 9.66 -32.97 36.70
N GLU A 284 10.21 -32.58 37.85
CA GLU A 284 10.51 -31.17 38.17
C GLU A 284 11.40 -30.51 37.10
N GLU A 285 12.25 -31.29 36.42
CA GLU A 285 13.07 -30.85 35.30
C GLU A 285 12.25 -30.46 34.05
N GLU A 286 11.15 -31.15 33.74
CA GLU A 286 10.30 -30.78 32.60
C GLU A 286 9.49 -29.52 32.91
N LYS A 287 9.09 -29.33 34.19
CA LYS A 287 8.40 -28.10 34.63
C LYS A 287 9.34 -26.90 34.58
N THR A 288 10.58 -27.05 35.05
CA THR A 288 11.60 -25.99 35.02
C THR A 288 12.03 -25.66 33.60
N PHE A 289 12.20 -26.66 32.71
CA PHE A 289 12.49 -26.43 31.29
C PHE A 289 11.36 -25.65 30.61
N ARG A 290 10.08 -26.01 30.82
CA ARG A 290 8.96 -25.25 30.27
C ARG A 290 8.85 -23.83 30.82
N ARG A 291 9.17 -23.62 32.11
CA ARG A 291 9.24 -22.26 32.69
C ARG A 291 10.36 -21.47 32.03
N ARG A 292 11.57 -22.03 31.92
CA ARG A 292 12.71 -21.39 31.23
C ARG A 292 12.42 -21.10 29.76
N ALA A 293 11.75 -22.01 29.05
CA ALA A 293 11.31 -21.78 27.67
C ALA A 293 10.28 -20.65 27.57
N LYS A 294 9.33 -20.57 28.52
CA LYS A 294 8.39 -19.44 28.60
C LYS A 294 9.10 -18.12 28.89
N TYR A 295 10.07 -18.11 29.81
CA TYR A 295 10.88 -16.93 30.07
C TYR A 295 11.73 -16.55 28.87
N PHE A 296 12.33 -17.50 28.17
CA PHE A 296 13.08 -17.24 26.94
C PHE A 296 12.21 -16.61 25.85
N LEU A 297 10.99 -17.14 25.64
CA LEU A 297 10.03 -16.55 24.71
C LEU A 297 9.56 -15.14 25.15
N ALA A 298 9.34 -14.95 26.46
CA ALA A 298 8.99 -13.64 27.01
C ALA A 298 10.14 -12.65 26.85
N THR A 299 11.38 -13.06 27.13
CA THR A 299 12.58 -12.23 26.94
C THR A 299 12.80 -11.90 25.47
N GLN A 300 12.57 -12.83 24.54
CA GLN A 300 12.62 -12.52 23.11
C GLN A 300 11.53 -11.53 22.70
N ALA A 301 10.30 -11.67 23.20
CA ALA A 301 9.23 -10.71 22.95
C ALA A 301 9.58 -9.31 23.50
N VAL A 302 10.12 -9.24 24.72
CA VAL A 302 10.59 -7.99 25.32
C VAL A 302 11.75 -7.39 24.53
N ALA A 303 12.72 -8.20 24.08
CA ALA A 303 13.84 -7.72 23.28
C ALA A 303 13.38 -7.15 21.93
N VAL A 304 12.39 -7.78 21.29
CA VAL A 304 11.77 -7.24 20.06
C VAL A 304 11.05 -5.92 20.35
N LEU A 305 10.29 -5.83 21.44
CA LEU A 305 9.63 -4.58 21.85
C LEU A 305 10.65 -3.46 22.13
N VAL A 306 11.71 -3.75 22.89
CA VAL A 306 12.78 -2.79 23.19
C VAL A 306 13.53 -2.37 21.92
N PHE A 307 13.81 -3.29 21.00
CA PHE A 307 14.42 -2.96 19.72
C PHE A 307 13.52 -2.05 18.89
N LEU A 308 12.21 -2.31 18.86
CA LEU A 308 11.23 -1.46 18.17
C LEU A 308 11.08 -0.08 18.84
N SER A 309 11.24 0.01 20.16
CA SER A 309 11.21 1.28 20.89
C SER A 309 12.50 2.10 20.74
N LEU A 310 13.67 1.46 20.68
CA LEU A 310 14.98 2.16 20.59
C LEU A 310 15.43 2.44 19.16
N PHE A 311 15.02 1.61 18.19
CA PHE A 311 15.44 1.71 16.79
C PHE A 311 14.27 1.83 15.81
N GLY A 312 13.04 1.93 16.31
CA GLY A 312 11.89 2.39 15.52
C GLY A 312 11.93 3.90 15.30
N PRO A 313 11.24 4.44 14.28
CA PRO A 313 11.22 5.87 14.03
C PRO A 313 10.54 6.61 15.19
N ASP A 314 11.13 7.72 15.61
CA ASP A 314 10.75 8.58 16.74
C ASP A 314 9.22 8.73 16.88
N VAL A 315 8.65 8.11 17.91
CA VAL A 315 7.28 8.40 18.36
C VAL A 315 7.44 9.33 19.56
N GLY A 316 7.49 10.63 19.28
CA GLY A 316 7.40 11.67 20.30
C GLY A 316 6.08 11.55 21.07
N ASP A 317 6.22 11.50 22.40
CA ASP A 317 5.26 11.81 23.45
C ASP A 317 3.79 11.39 23.23
N ALA A 318 3.50 10.15 23.64
CA ALA A 318 2.17 9.81 24.11
C ALA A 318 2.09 10.17 25.60
N GLU A 319 1.51 11.34 25.91
CA GLU A 319 1.06 11.66 27.25
C GLU A 319 0.07 10.58 27.72
N ILE A 320 0.42 9.94 28.83
CA ILE A 320 -0.44 9.04 29.59
C ILE A 320 -1.33 9.96 30.42
N ASP A 321 -2.56 10.21 29.97
CA ASP A 321 -3.59 10.75 30.85
C ASP A 321 -3.93 9.66 31.88
N ASP A 322 -3.32 9.80 33.05
CA ASP A 322 -3.62 9.02 34.23
C ASP A 322 -5.05 9.31 34.73
N ALA A 323 -5.64 8.26 35.26
CA ALA A 323 -6.96 8.24 35.86
C ALA A 323 -7.03 9.12 37.10
N ASP A 324 -8.03 10.00 37.16
CA ASP A 324 -8.55 10.49 38.43
C ASP A 324 -9.85 9.74 38.76
N ASP A 325 -9.68 8.84 39.71
CA ASP A 325 -10.68 8.23 40.57
C ASP A 325 -11.09 9.31 41.60
N ASP A 326 -12.33 9.80 41.57
CA ASP A 326 -12.91 10.42 42.77
C ASP A 326 -14.33 9.92 43.01
N MET A 327 -14.53 9.54 44.26
CA MET A 327 -15.64 8.81 44.82
C MET A 327 -16.54 9.77 45.62
N SER A 328 -17.86 9.55 45.51
CA SER A 328 -18.91 9.99 46.47
C SER A 328 -19.26 11.49 46.44
N TYR A 329 -20.54 11.91 46.48
CA TYR A 329 -21.61 11.52 47.41
C TYR A 329 -23.01 11.50 46.78
N ASP A 330 -23.87 10.69 47.38
CA ASP A 330 -25.33 10.72 47.29
C ASP A 330 -25.91 12.12 47.60
N ASP A 331 -26.89 12.55 46.80
CA ASP A 331 -28.26 12.92 47.25
C ASP A 331 -29.22 12.99 46.05
#